data_AF-A0A959SGG2-F1
#
_entry.id   AF-A0A959SGG2-F1
#
_cell.length_a   1.000
_cell.length_b   1.000
_cell.length_c   1.000
_cell.angle_alpha   90.00
_cell.angle_beta   90.00
_cell.angle_gamma   90.00
#
_symmetry.space_group_name_H-M   'P 1'
#
loop_
_entity.id
_entity.type
_entity.pdbx_description
1 polymer ?
#
loop_
_entity_poly.entity_id
_entity_poly.type
_entity_poly.pdbx_seq_one_letter_code
_entity_poly.pdbx_strand_id
1 'polypeptide(L)'
;MSVVIGQPAQVSMVSITPTPESCLGDADGTLTALAAGGTAPYTYNWSNGDTGPVLTATSGMYNVSVSDANGCGPATGYGEIVPTGRPNLADAGPDRVVCPSGGPVYLNETVENAPSGAWSGGDGVFNGVFPNVDYTLGPGDIAAGSVTLTLVTIGNNVCPQDTDQIVLTIPQSFIGIHTDQVDALCDGTATGSATVVTQATDFTYLWQPGGQTSQSVDGLAAGPYSVTVYDDFFCDTTLSLTIGEPDEITLAALNSTNETCGGAANGTLTAVVSGGTAPYIYDWSTGDDTPSITTGAGTYTVSVTDANGCAPASGSGTIAATGQPNQAFAGDDVVACQGQYPVPLSGTVVNATGGQWSGGSGTVLGSGLSIQYQPTPAEVLAGGVDLVLTTTGNTTCPPASDTVHIALSNSFLNAALNPTNALCNGDQNGTIAFAPLSDGLLYQWDDPAGQQ
;
A
#
# COMPACT_ATOMS: atom_id res chain seq x y z
N MET A 1 -68.60 118.26 19.48
CA MET A 1 -67.33 117.78 18.90
C MET A 1 -67.28 116.28 19.09
N SER A 2 -67.64 115.50 18.08
CA SER A 2 -67.52 114.03 18.15
C SER A 2 -66.12 113.66 17.68
N VAL A 3 -65.32 113.07 18.58
CA VAL A 3 -64.07 112.40 18.22
C VAL A 3 -64.43 110.99 17.78
N VAL A 4 -64.04 110.63 16.55
CA VAL A 4 -64.08 109.24 16.09
C VAL A 4 -62.78 108.60 16.58
N ILE A 5 -62.89 107.66 17.51
CA ILE A 5 -61.79 106.75 17.85
C ILE A 5 -61.81 105.65 16.79
N GLY A 6 -60.78 105.60 15.94
CA GLY A 6 -60.57 104.46 15.05
C GLY A 6 -59.93 103.32 15.83
N GLN A 7 -60.49 102.11 15.76
CA GLN A 7 -59.81 100.91 16.24
C GLN A 7 -59.00 100.27 15.10
N PRO A 8 -57.83 99.64 15.38
CA PRO A 8 -57.12 98.86 14.38
C PRO A 8 -58.03 97.79 13.77
N ALA A 9 -57.77 97.41 12.50
CA ALA A 9 -58.45 96.27 11.90
C ALA A 9 -58.21 95.01 12.76
N GLN A 10 -59.17 94.09 12.84
CA GLN A 10 -58.98 92.85 13.58
C GLN A 10 -57.86 92.01 12.92
N VAL A 11 -57.03 91.35 13.74
CA VAL A 11 -56.08 90.37 13.21
C VAL A 11 -56.84 89.25 12.47
N SER A 12 -56.39 88.92 11.27
CA SER A 12 -56.97 87.87 10.43
C SER A 12 -55.86 87.03 9.82
N MET A 13 -56.14 85.75 9.64
CA MET A 13 -55.28 84.85 8.87
C MET A 13 -55.56 85.05 7.38
N VAL A 14 -54.56 85.51 6.64
CA VAL A 14 -54.68 85.80 5.21
C VAL A 14 -54.53 84.53 4.40
N SER A 15 -53.47 83.76 4.69
CA SER A 15 -53.18 82.50 4.02
C SER A 15 -52.31 81.62 4.90
N ILE A 16 -52.47 80.32 4.73
CA ILE A 16 -51.49 79.32 5.14
C ILE A 16 -51.07 78.63 3.85
N THR A 17 -49.80 78.77 3.48
CA THR A 17 -49.27 78.17 2.25
C THR A 17 -48.42 76.96 2.60
N PRO A 18 -48.82 75.75 2.18
CA PRO A 18 -48.02 74.55 2.41
C PRO A 18 -46.92 74.40 1.36
N THR A 19 -45.75 73.96 1.80
CA THR A 19 -44.78 73.26 0.96
C THR A 19 -44.75 71.80 1.41
N PRO A 20 -45.03 70.83 0.53
CA PRO A 20 -44.93 69.41 0.83
C PRO A 20 -43.57 69.02 1.44
N GLU A 21 -43.54 67.97 2.25
CA GLU A 21 -42.27 67.32 2.60
C GLU A 21 -41.79 66.45 1.43
N SER A 22 -40.48 66.37 1.24
CA SER A 22 -39.87 65.66 0.09
C SER A 22 -40.20 64.17 0.15
N CYS A 23 -39.84 63.52 1.26
CA CYS A 23 -40.24 62.15 1.57
C CYS A 23 -41.07 62.10 2.85
N LEU A 24 -41.97 61.12 2.95
CA LEU A 24 -42.71 60.85 4.17
C LEU A 24 -41.74 60.60 5.34
N GLY A 25 -41.68 61.53 6.29
CA GLY A 25 -40.85 61.44 7.50
C GLY A 25 -39.60 62.34 7.53
N ASP A 26 -39.25 63.04 6.43
CA ASP A 26 -38.04 63.88 6.37
C ASP A 26 -38.13 65.17 7.20
N ALA A 27 -39.34 65.58 7.58
CA ALA A 27 -39.61 66.78 8.37
C ALA A 27 -39.16 68.10 7.71
N ASP A 28 -39.07 68.14 6.38
CA ASP A 28 -38.68 69.32 5.60
C ASP A 28 -39.88 70.08 5.00
N GLY A 29 -41.10 69.56 5.18
CA GLY A 29 -42.32 70.25 4.80
C GLY A 29 -42.54 71.52 5.62
N THR A 30 -43.19 72.53 5.03
CA THR A 30 -43.44 73.80 5.72
C THR A 30 -44.88 74.29 5.60
N LEU A 31 -45.34 75.02 6.62
CA LEU A 31 -46.54 75.85 6.53
C LEU A 31 -46.14 77.30 6.81
N THR A 32 -46.30 78.18 5.83
CA THR A 32 -46.07 79.62 6.00
C THR A 32 -47.39 80.33 6.28
N ALA A 33 -47.55 80.88 7.48
CA ALA A 33 -48.75 81.59 7.91
C ALA A 33 -48.58 83.12 7.77
N LEU A 34 -49.44 83.74 6.95
CA LEU A 34 -49.49 85.19 6.77
C LEU A 34 -50.68 85.78 7.53
N ALA A 35 -50.40 86.70 8.46
CA ALA A 35 -51.42 87.44 9.20
C ALA A 35 -51.46 88.92 8.77
N ALA A 36 -52.65 89.52 8.77
CA ALA A 36 -52.86 90.94 8.51
C ALA A 36 -53.88 91.54 9.48
N GLY A 37 -53.91 92.87 9.58
CA GLY A 37 -54.69 93.58 10.61
C GLY A 37 -53.95 93.63 11.95
N GLY A 38 -54.55 94.21 12.98
CA GLY A 38 -53.92 94.37 14.30
C GLY A 38 -52.68 95.27 14.31
N THR A 39 -51.89 95.15 15.39
CA THR A 39 -50.60 95.84 15.56
C THR A 39 -49.44 94.85 15.55
N ALA A 40 -48.49 95.00 14.62
CA ALA A 40 -47.28 94.17 14.59
C ALA A 40 -46.34 94.46 15.78
N PRO A 41 -45.49 93.50 16.23
CA PRO A 41 -45.28 92.15 15.72
C PRO A 41 -46.40 91.16 16.09
N TYR A 42 -46.55 90.09 15.30
CA TYR A 42 -47.49 89.01 15.58
C TYR A 42 -46.82 87.88 16.37
N THR A 43 -47.58 87.25 17.26
CA THR A 43 -47.18 86.03 17.97
C THR A 43 -47.94 84.84 17.37
N TYR A 44 -47.21 83.86 16.86
CA TYR A 44 -47.75 82.61 16.32
C TYR A 44 -47.66 81.52 17.38
N ASN A 45 -48.62 80.60 17.39
CA ASN A 45 -48.59 79.41 18.23
C ASN A 45 -49.20 78.25 17.45
N TRP A 46 -48.34 77.35 16.99
CA TRP A 46 -48.68 76.15 16.25
C TRP A 46 -49.00 74.98 17.18
N SER A 47 -49.78 74.01 16.72
CA SER A 47 -50.17 72.82 17.48
C SER A 47 -49.01 71.95 17.96
N ASN A 48 -47.86 72.02 17.30
CA ASN A 48 -46.63 71.32 17.71
C ASN A 48 -45.76 72.12 18.69
N GLY A 49 -46.20 73.34 19.07
CA GLY A 49 -45.48 74.22 19.97
C GLY A 49 -44.57 75.26 19.31
N ASP A 50 -44.46 75.27 17.96
CA ASP A 50 -43.67 76.29 17.27
C ASP A 50 -44.31 77.68 17.36
N THR A 51 -43.47 78.71 17.45
CA THR A 51 -43.92 80.11 17.63
C THR A 51 -43.54 81.06 16.49
N GLY A 52 -43.03 80.51 15.38
CA GLY A 52 -42.62 81.26 14.20
C GLY A 52 -43.73 81.43 13.15
N PRO A 53 -43.59 82.37 12.20
CA PRO A 53 -44.50 82.52 11.06
C PRO A 53 -44.40 81.37 10.04
N VAL A 54 -43.32 80.59 10.08
CA VAL A 54 -43.10 79.39 9.28
C VAL A 54 -42.96 78.21 10.23
N LEU A 55 -43.79 77.19 10.03
CA LEU A 55 -43.65 75.88 10.65
C LEU A 55 -42.82 74.99 9.72
N THR A 56 -41.87 74.23 10.26
CA THR A 56 -41.18 73.14 9.54
C THR A 56 -41.41 71.84 10.29
N ALA A 57 -42.07 70.87 9.66
CA ALA A 57 -42.50 69.64 10.32
C ALA A 57 -42.76 68.50 9.31
N THR A 58 -42.99 67.29 9.82
CA THR A 58 -43.39 66.13 9.00
C THR A 58 -44.82 66.29 8.47
N SER A 59 -45.22 65.43 7.53
CA SER A 59 -46.61 65.38 7.09
C SER A 59 -47.58 65.19 8.25
N GLY A 60 -48.72 65.87 8.13
CA GLY A 60 -49.68 65.98 9.20
C GLY A 60 -50.52 67.26 9.11
N MET A 61 -51.58 67.27 9.91
CA MET A 61 -52.46 68.42 10.07
C MET A 61 -51.99 69.27 11.24
N TYR A 62 -51.76 70.56 11.00
CA TYR A 62 -51.35 71.51 12.04
C TYR A 62 -52.32 72.67 12.15
N ASN A 63 -52.61 73.09 13.38
CA ASN A 63 -53.37 74.31 13.64
C ASN A 63 -52.43 75.43 14.10
N VAL A 64 -52.79 76.67 13.79
CA VAL A 64 -52.06 77.87 14.23
C VAL A 64 -53.04 78.91 14.76
N SER A 65 -52.64 79.54 15.85
CA SER A 65 -53.29 80.72 16.41
C SER A 65 -52.34 81.91 16.34
N VAL A 66 -52.84 83.06 15.90
CA VAL A 66 -52.05 84.30 15.75
C VAL A 66 -52.70 85.44 16.50
N SER A 67 -51.93 86.08 17.38
CA SER A 67 -52.34 87.30 18.10
C SER A 67 -51.41 88.46 17.75
N ASP A 68 -51.93 89.69 17.82
CA ASP A 68 -51.14 90.90 17.61
C ASP A 68 -50.30 91.30 18.84
N ALA A 69 -49.49 92.35 18.73
CA ALA A 69 -48.58 92.80 19.80
C ALA A 69 -49.30 93.23 21.09
N ASN A 70 -50.58 93.58 20.99
CA ASN A 70 -51.40 93.98 22.13
C ASN A 70 -52.20 92.80 22.71
N GLY A 71 -52.00 91.58 22.20
CA GLY A 71 -52.73 90.38 22.60
C GLY A 71 -54.14 90.29 22.00
N CYS A 72 -54.46 91.10 20.98
CA CYS A 72 -55.74 91.01 20.28
C CYS A 72 -55.72 89.84 19.30
N GLY A 73 -56.73 88.97 19.38
CA GLY A 73 -56.76 87.68 18.69
C GLY A 73 -57.19 86.54 19.65
N PRO A 74 -57.08 85.27 19.24
CA PRO A 74 -56.36 84.82 18.06
C PRO A 74 -57.23 84.72 16.79
N ALA A 75 -56.64 85.04 15.64
CA ALA A 75 -57.09 84.48 14.37
C ALA A 75 -56.55 83.05 14.26
N THR A 76 -57.40 82.11 13.85
CA THR A 76 -57.04 80.69 13.75
C THR A 76 -57.07 80.21 12.30
N GLY A 77 -56.23 79.24 11.99
CA GLY A 77 -56.32 78.47 10.76
C GLY A 77 -55.63 77.12 10.91
N TYR A 78 -55.71 76.32 9.84
CA TYR A 78 -55.07 75.02 9.77
C TYR A 78 -54.42 74.84 8.39
N GLY A 79 -53.37 74.03 8.34
CA GLY A 79 -52.73 73.60 7.10
C GLY A 79 -52.35 72.13 7.20
N GLU A 80 -52.23 71.51 6.03
CA GLU A 80 -51.78 70.13 5.90
C GLU A 80 -50.43 70.11 5.19
N ILE A 81 -49.46 69.44 5.79
CA ILE A 81 -48.24 69.03 5.09
C ILE A 81 -48.52 67.61 4.58
N VAL A 82 -48.36 67.40 3.27
CA VAL A 82 -48.45 66.08 2.64
C VAL A 82 -47.09 65.71 2.05
N PRO A 83 -46.71 64.42 2.00
CA PRO A 83 -45.45 64.01 1.39
C PRO A 83 -45.54 63.93 -0.13
N THR A 84 -44.44 64.20 -0.84
CA THR A 84 -44.36 63.95 -2.30
C THR A 84 -43.92 62.54 -2.66
N GLY A 85 -43.25 61.83 -1.75
CA GLY A 85 -42.76 60.46 -1.96
C GLY A 85 -43.03 59.54 -0.77
N ARG A 86 -42.94 58.23 -1.03
CA ARG A 86 -42.91 57.18 0.00
C ARG A 86 -41.48 56.64 0.14
N PRO A 87 -41.01 56.29 1.35
CA PRO A 87 -39.66 55.81 1.55
C PRO A 87 -39.38 54.58 0.69
N ASN A 88 -38.20 54.56 0.09
CA ASN A 88 -37.70 53.37 -0.59
C ASN A 88 -37.54 52.25 0.45
N LEU A 89 -37.74 51.00 0.03
CA LEU A 89 -37.47 49.82 0.85
C LEU A 89 -36.61 48.85 0.04
N ALA A 90 -35.47 48.45 0.57
CA ALA A 90 -34.71 47.30 0.11
C ALA A 90 -34.97 46.11 1.05
N ASP A 91 -35.13 44.93 0.48
CA ASP A 91 -35.11 43.66 1.21
C ASP A 91 -34.13 42.76 0.48
N ALA A 92 -32.98 42.50 1.11
CA ALA A 92 -31.88 41.67 0.61
C ALA A 92 -32.10 40.19 0.96
N GLY A 93 -33.21 39.84 1.61
CA GLY A 93 -33.53 38.50 2.06
C GLY A 93 -32.73 38.05 3.29
N PRO A 94 -33.02 36.85 3.81
CA PRO A 94 -32.33 36.33 4.98
C PRO A 94 -30.91 35.87 4.63
N ASP A 95 -30.03 35.90 5.62
CA ASP A 95 -28.70 35.28 5.57
C ASP A 95 -28.76 33.81 5.14
N ARG A 96 -27.74 33.35 4.41
CA ARG A 96 -27.68 32.00 3.84
C ARG A 96 -26.31 31.36 4.05
N VAL A 97 -26.29 30.04 4.08
CA VAL A 97 -25.06 29.25 3.98
C VAL A 97 -24.90 28.77 2.54
N VAL A 98 -23.70 28.94 1.98
CA VAL A 98 -23.38 28.56 0.59
C VAL A 98 -22.06 27.80 0.55
N CYS A 99 -22.02 26.72 -0.23
CA CYS A 99 -20.82 25.88 -0.31
C CYS A 99 -19.73 26.53 -1.19
N PRO A 100 -18.43 26.43 -0.82
CA PRO A 100 -17.34 27.04 -1.58
C PRO A 100 -17.26 26.60 -3.05
N SER A 101 -17.62 25.35 -3.32
CA SER A 101 -17.67 24.72 -4.65
C SER A 101 -19.06 24.80 -5.30
N GLY A 102 -20.02 25.45 -4.65
CA GLY A 102 -21.36 25.65 -5.16
C GLY A 102 -21.37 26.50 -6.42
N GLY A 103 -22.38 26.29 -7.26
CA GLY A 103 -22.65 27.18 -8.40
C GLY A 103 -22.98 28.62 -7.96
N PRO A 104 -23.34 29.50 -8.92
CA PRO A 104 -23.71 30.88 -8.60
C PRO A 104 -24.87 30.96 -7.61
N VAL A 105 -24.83 31.96 -6.73
CA VAL A 105 -25.88 32.26 -5.75
C VAL A 105 -26.92 33.17 -6.40
N TYR A 106 -28.15 32.70 -6.51
CA TYR A 106 -29.26 33.48 -7.06
C TYR A 106 -29.73 34.54 -6.05
N LEU A 107 -29.63 35.81 -6.43
CA LEU A 107 -30.07 36.99 -5.69
C LEU A 107 -31.36 37.56 -6.34
N ASN A 108 -32.51 37.02 -5.93
CA ASN A 108 -33.83 37.37 -6.46
C ASN A 108 -34.70 38.16 -5.46
N GLU A 109 -34.09 39.10 -4.76
CA GLU A 109 -34.74 39.84 -3.68
C GLU A 109 -35.39 41.15 -4.17
N THR A 110 -36.02 41.89 -3.25
CA THR A 110 -37.06 42.86 -3.64
C THR A 110 -36.73 44.29 -3.25
N VAL A 111 -37.28 45.23 -4.02
CA VAL A 111 -37.31 46.65 -3.68
C VAL A 111 -38.74 47.17 -3.78
N GLU A 112 -39.12 48.07 -2.88
CA GLU A 112 -40.39 48.78 -2.92
C GLU A 112 -40.18 50.29 -3.04
N ASN A 113 -41.16 50.98 -3.65
CA ASN A 113 -41.14 52.43 -3.94
C ASN A 113 -39.94 52.91 -4.78
N ALA A 114 -39.12 51.99 -5.30
CA ALA A 114 -38.02 52.27 -6.23
C ALA A 114 -38.18 51.44 -7.53
N PRO A 115 -37.82 51.97 -8.71
CA PRO A 115 -37.87 51.23 -9.97
C PRO A 115 -36.92 50.03 -10.08
N SER A 116 -35.81 50.02 -9.34
CA SER A 116 -34.77 49.00 -9.44
C SER A 116 -33.88 48.96 -8.18
N GLY A 117 -32.94 48.02 -8.15
CA GLY A 117 -31.90 47.90 -7.13
C GLY A 117 -30.54 47.59 -7.75
N ALA A 118 -29.46 47.82 -6.99
CA ALA A 118 -28.12 47.37 -7.34
C ALA A 118 -27.45 46.68 -6.18
N TRP A 119 -26.76 45.59 -6.50
CA TRP A 119 -25.95 44.83 -5.56
C TRP A 119 -24.50 45.31 -5.55
N SER A 120 -23.87 45.24 -4.38
CA SER A 120 -22.46 45.53 -4.16
C SER A 120 -21.90 44.72 -2.99
N GLY A 121 -20.58 44.67 -2.84
CA GLY A 121 -19.90 43.89 -1.79
C GLY A 121 -19.13 42.71 -2.37
N GLY A 122 -18.32 42.09 -1.51
CA GLY A 122 -17.46 40.95 -1.85
C GLY A 122 -16.40 41.22 -2.91
N ASP A 123 -15.61 40.19 -3.22
CA ASP A 123 -14.60 40.21 -4.29
C ASP A 123 -14.96 39.32 -5.51
N GLY A 124 -16.14 38.72 -5.47
CA GLY A 124 -16.72 37.91 -6.53
C GLY A 124 -17.31 38.71 -7.69
N VAL A 125 -18.17 38.06 -8.47
CA VAL A 125 -18.72 38.60 -9.72
C VAL A 125 -20.25 38.55 -9.69
N PHE A 126 -20.87 39.71 -9.87
CA PHE A 126 -22.30 39.84 -10.13
C PHE A 126 -22.58 39.67 -11.63
N ASN A 127 -23.49 38.76 -11.98
CA ASN A 127 -23.96 38.51 -13.33
C ASN A 127 -25.45 38.80 -13.44
N GLY A 128 -25.88 39.51 -14.49
CA GLY A 128 -27.28 39.87 -14.69
C GLY A 128 -27.62 41.28 -14.23
N VAL A 129 -28.92 41.57 -14.17
CA VAL A 129 -29.47 42.88 -13.81
C VAL A 129 -30.70 42.66 -12.94
N PHE A 130 -30.86 43.51 -11.93
CA PHE A 130 -31.99 43.45 -11.01
C PHE A 130 -33.34 43.33 -11.77
N PRO A 131 -34.24 42.42 -11.33
CA PRO A 131 -34.19 41.61 -10.12
C PRO A 131 -33.49 40.25 -10.27
N ASN A 132 -32.94 39.91 -11.43
CA ASN A 132 -32.33 38.60 -11.68
C ASN A 132 -30.81 38.77 -11.70
N VAL A 133 -30.19 38.71 -10.53
CA VAL A 133 -28.74 38.82 -10.36
C VAL A 133 -28.21 37.54 -9.74
N ASP A 134 -27.10 37.05 -10.28
CA ASP A 134 -26.37 35.91 -9.76
C ASP A 134 -25.04 36.39 -9.20
N TYR A 135 -24.64 35.90 -8.03
CA TYR A 135 -23.34 36.17 -7.44
C TYR A 135 -22.46 34.92 -7.45
N THR A 136 -21.35 34.98 -8.16
CA THR A 136 -20.31 33.95 -8.11
C THR A 136 -19.26 34.37 -7.09
N LEU A 137 -19.04 33.55 -6.05
CA LEU A 137 -18.08 33.81 -4.97
C LEU A 137 -16.66 34.05 -5.50
N GLY A 138 -15.99 35.06 -4.96
CA GLY A 138 -14.58 35.32 -5.23
C GLY A 138 -13.63 34.54 -4.29
N PRO A 139 -12.32 34.49 -4.62
CA PRO A 139 -11.33 33.82 -3.77
C PRO A 139 -11.22 34.42 -2.36
N GLY A 140 -11.40 35.73 -2.22
CA GLY A 140 -11.38 36.45 -0.95
C GLY A 140 -12.61 36.16 -0.10
N ASP A 141 -13.80 36.09 -0.72
CA ASP A 141 -15.03 35.67 -0.05
C ASP A 141 -14.86 34.27 0.56
N ILE A 142 -14.35 33.32 -0.25
CA ILE A 142 -14.09 31.95 0.19
C ILE A 142 -13.06 31.95 1.32
N ALA A 143 -11.93 32.65 1.20
CA ALA A 143 -10.90 32.69 2.22
C ALA A 143 -11.36 33.35 3.54
N ALA A 144 -12.29 34.31 3.46
CA ALA A 144 -12.85 35.00 4.63
C ALA A 144 -13.90 34.15 5.37
N GLY A 145 -14.43 33.10 4.75
CA GLY A 145 -15.49 32.25 5.31
C GLY A 145 -16.86 32.91 5.37
N SER A 146 -16.98 34.16 4.91
CA SER A 146 -18.26 34.86 4.77
C SER A 146 -18.12 36.08 3.86
N VAL A 147 -19.22 36.50 3.24
CA VAL A 147 -19.31 37.76 2.50
C VAL A 147 -20.64 38.45 2.79
N THR A 148 -20.60 39.78 2.97
CA THR A 148 -21.79 40.62 3.08
C THR A 148 -22.05 41.31 1.75
N LEU A 149 -23.23 41.08 1.18
CA LEU A 149 -23.68 41.75 -0.03
C LEU A 149 -24.75 42.78 0.35
N THR A 150 -24.69 43.96 -0.26
CA THR A 150 -25.60 45.08 0.03
C THR A 150 -26.45 45.37 -1.20
N LEU A 151 -27.77 45.35 -1.03
CA LEU A 151 -28.75 45.82 -1.99
C LEU A 151 -29.08 47.29 -1.72
N VAL A 152 -28.98 48.13 -2.74
CA VAL A 152 -29.33 49.55 -2.67
C VAL A 152 -30.44 49.86 -3.67
N THR A 153 -31.48 50.56 -3.23
CA THR A 153 -32.56 51.03 -4.13
C THR A 153 -32.08 52.08 -5.14
N ILE A 154 -32.54 52.01 -6.39
CA ILE A 154 -32.15 52.91 -7.48
C ILE A 154 -33.38 53.45 -8.22
N GLY A 155 -33.31 54.72 -8.61
CA GLY A 155 -34.21 55.33 -9.59
C GLY A 155 -35.35 56.16 -8.99
N ASN A 156 -35.57 56.10 -7.68
CA ASN A 156 -36.41 57.05 -6.97
C ASN A 156 -35.52 58.05 -6.20
N ASN A 157 -35.39 59.25 -6.76
CA ASN A 157 -34.62 60.35 -6.17
C ASN A 157 -35.50 61.31 -5.35
N VAL A 158 -36.80 61.02 -5.19
CA VAL A 158 -37.72 61.82 -4.35
C VAL A 158 -37.45 61.51 -2.88
N CYS A 159 -37.18 60.25 -2.57
CA CYS A 159 -36.79 59.78 -1.25
C CYS A 159 -35.33 59.32 -1.23
N PRO A 160 -34.63 59.39 -0.09
CA PRO A 160 -33.30 58.82 0.07
C PRO A 160 -33.27 57.34 -0.34
N GLN A 161 -32.11 56.89 -0.84
CA GLN A 161 -31.92 55.46 -1.11
C GLN A 161 -31.97 54.68 0.20
N ASP A 162 -32.70 53.58 0.18
CA ASP A 162 -32.68 52.57 1.23
C ASP A 162 -31.74 51.42 0.87
N THR A 163 -31.21 50.77 1.89
CA THR A 163 -30.22 49.69 1.78
C THR A 163 -30.53 48.55 2.72
N ASP A 164 -30.35 47.32 2.25
CA ASP A 164 -30.41 46.12 3.08
C ASP A 164 -29.25 45.17 2.75
N GLN A 165 -28.94 44.26 3.66
CA GLN A 165 -27.79 43.38 3.56
C GLN A 165 -28.17 41.91 3.72
N ILE A 166 -27.46 41.06 2.98
CA ILE A 166 -27.45 39.62 3.15
C ILE A 166 -26.04 39.16 3.47
N VAL A 167 -25.89 38.27 4.45
CA VAL A 167 -24.64 37.58 4.75
C VAL A 167 -24.68 36.18 4.16
N LEU A 168 -23.72 35.89 3.29
CA LEU A 168 -23.45 34.56 2.79
C LEU A 168 -22.32 33.95 3.63
N THR A 169 -22.64 32.94 4.43
CA THR A 169 -21.67 32.16 5.21
C THR A 169 -21.09 31.04 4.36
N ILE A 170 -19.77 30.91 4.34
CA ILE A 170 -19.04 29.98 3.47
C ILE A 170 -18.23 29.03 4.36
N PRO A 171 -18.75 27.82 4.65
CA PRO A 171 -18.09 26.89 5.56
C PRO A 171 -16.67 26.55 5.11
N GLN A 172 -15.70 26.68 6.02
CA GLN A 172 -14.29 26.36 5.80
C GLN A 172 -13.94 24.94 6.25
N SER A 173 -14.96 24.07 6.34
CA SER A 173 -14.87 22.75 6.97
C SER A 173 -13.78 21.88 6.32
N PHE A 174 -13.58 22.01 5.01
CA PHE A 174 -12.68 21.16 4.22
C PHE A 174 -11.22 21.66 4.15
N ILE A 175 -10.83 22.67 4.93
CA ILE A 175 -9.44 23.15 4.93
C ILE A 175 -8.49 22.03 5.37
N GLY A 176 -7.51 21.70 4.51
CA GLY A 176 -6.46 20.74 4.81
C GLY A 176 -6.91 19.28 4.81
N ILE A 177 -8.13 18.99 4.36
CA ILE A 177 -8.62 17.62 4.26
C ILE A 177 -7.84 16.85 3.19
N HIS A 178 -7.38 15.65 3.51
CA HIS A 178 -6.78 14.72 2.55
C HIS A 178 -7.05 13.27 2.95
N THR A 179 -6.61 12.33 2.13
CA THR A 179 -6.63 10.91 2.44
C THR A 179 -5.22 10.41 2.70
N ASP A 180 -5.08 9.55 3.70
CA ASP A 180 -3.91 8.68 3.87
C ASP A 180 -4.32 7.23 3.60
N GLN A 181 -3.35 6.40 3.23
CA GLN A 181 -3.59 5.01 2.85
C GLN A 181 -2.47 4.07 3.29
N VAL A 182 -2.84 2.80 3.40
CA VAL A 182 -1.92 1.66 3.50
C VAL A 182 -2.29 0.68 2.40
N ASP A 183 -1.31 0.32 1.60
CA ASP A 183 -1.47 -0.62 0.48
C ASP A 183 -1.76 -2.04 0.98
N ALA A 184 -2.30 -2.90 0.10
CA ALA A 184 -2.52 -4.29 0.42
C ALA A 184 -1.19 -5.03 0.59
N LEU A 185 -1.13 -5.96 1.55
CA LEU A 185 0.08 -6.68 1.93
C LEU A 185 0.52 -7.72 0.90
N CYS A 186 -0.44 -8.31 0.20
CA CYS A 186 -0.24 -9.41 -0.74
C CYS A 186 -1.04 -9.17 -2.01
N ASP A 187 -0.47 -9.59 -3.15
CA ASP A 187 -1.15 -9.60 -4.44
C ASP A 187 -2.52 -10.27 -4.35
N GLY A 188 -3.55 -9.57 -4.84
CA GLY A 188 -4.93 -10.05 -4.90
C GLY A 188 -5.66 -10.06 -3.54
N THR A 189 -5.06 -9.54 -2.47
CA THR A 189 -5.70 -9.51 -1.14
C THR A 189 -6.37 -8.17 -0.83
N ALA A 190 -7.42 -8.21 -0.01
CA ALA A 190 -8.13 -7.03 0.45
C ALA A 190 -7.68 -6.64 1.87
N THR A 191 -6.40 -6.30 2.03
CA THR A 191 -5.80 -5.96 3.33
C THR A 191 -5.43 -4.48 3.46
N GLY A 192 -5.58 -3.70 2.39
CA GLY A 192 -5.33 -2.26 2.40
C GLY A 192 -6.34 -1.51 3.26
N SER A 193 -5.98 -0.27 3.60
CA SER A 193 -6.85 0.63 4.36
C SER A 193 -6.69 2.07 3.89
N ALA A 194 -7.69 2.89 4.16
CA ALA A 194 -7.69 4.31 3.87
C ALA A 194 -8.33 5.09 5.01
N THR A 195 -7.88 6.31 5.23
CA THR A 195 -8.44 7.20 6.24
C THR A 195 -8.50 8.62 5.74
N VAL A 196 -9.59 9.33 6.04
CA VAL A 196 -9.67 10.79 5.80
C VAL A 196 -9.02 11.51 6.98
N VAL A 197 -7.97 12.26 6.69
CA VAL A 197 -7.30 13.14 7.65
C VAL A 197 -8.00 14.50 7.62
N THR A 198 -8.54 14.90 8.76
CA THR A 198 -9.28 16.15 8.95
C THR A 198 -9.13 16.64 10.39
N GLN A 199 -9.36 17.94 10.62
CA GLN A 199 -9.46 18.52 11.96
C GLN A 199 -10.90 18.61 12.49
N ALA A 200 -11.89 18.41 11.62
CA ALA A 200 -13.31 18.41 11.97
C ALA A 200 -13.75 17.02 12.46
N THR A 201 -14.71 16.96 13.38
CA THR A 201 -15.16 15.71 14.02
C THR A 201 -16.59 15.30 13.65
N ASP A 202 -17.29 16.13 12.90
CA ASP A 202 -18.72 16.08 12.57
C ASP A 202 -18.99 15.65 11.11
N PHE A 203 -17.96 15.25 10.37
CA PHE A 203 -18.11 14.80 9.00
C PHE A 203 -18.83 13.46 8.85
N THR A 204 -19.59 13.35 7.76
CA THR A 204 -20.11 12.09 7.26
C THR A 204 -19.39 11.70 5.97
N TYR A 205 -19.17 10.40 5.80
CA TYR A 205 -18.34 9.85 4.72
C TYR A 205 -19.16 8.92 3.85
N LEU A 206 -18.86 8.90 2.55
CA LEU A 206 -19.38 7.92 1.61
C LEU A 206 -18.26 7.46 0.68
N TRP A 207 -17.70 6.30 0.99
CA TRP A 207 -16.64 5.68 0.21
C TRP A 207 -17.18 4.93 -1.00
N GLN A 208 -16.47 5.02 -2.12
CA GLN A 208 -16.72 4.27 -3.34
C GLN A 208 -15.44 3.58 -3.83
N PRO A 209 -15.55 2.34 -4.36
CA PRO A 209 -16.71 1.45 -4.27
C PRO A 209 -17.00 0.98 -2.83
N GLY A 210 -18.19 0.43 -2.59
CA GLY A 210 -18.53 -0.27 -1.34
C GLY A 210 -19.46 0.48 -0.38
N GLY A 211 -19.58 1.81 -0.49
CA GLY A 211 -20.56 2.59 0.28
C GLY A 211 -20.30 2.64 1.78
N GLN A 212 -19.05 2.41 2.21
CA GLN A 212 -18.67 2.51 3.62
C GLN A 212 -18.81 3.97 4.11
N THR A 213 -19.10 4.17 5.40
CA THR A 213 -19.42 5.50 5.94
C THR A 213 -18.56 5.94 7.13
N SER A 214 -17.52 5.17 7.45
CA SER A 214 -16.58 5.51 8.52
C SER A 214 -15.45 6.40 8.00
N GLN A 215 -14.85 7.21 8.89
CA GLN A 215 -13.68 8.04 8.55
C GLN A 215 -12.49 7.19 8.09
N SER A 216 -12.29 6.05 8.73
CA SER A 216 -11.30 5.03 8.36
C SER A 216 -12.02 3.79 7.87
N VAL A 217 -11.51 3.22 6.79
CA VAL A 217 -12.00 1.98 6.17
C VAL A 217 -10.85 1.02 5.97
N ASP A 218 -11.11 -0.27 6.17
CA ASP A 218 -10.18 -1.37 5.98
C ASP A 218 -10.78 -2.38 4.99
N GLY A 219 -10.06 -3.48 4.75
CA GLY A 219 -10.54 -4.53 3.87
C GLY A 219 -10.53 -4.12 2.40
N LEU A 220 -9.64 -3.21 2.00
CA LEU A 220 -9.57 -2.69 0.63
C LEU A 220 -8.61 -3.52 -0.22
N ALA A 221 -9.08 -3.97 -1.38
CA ALA A 221 -8.24 -4.55 -2.42
C ALA A 221 -7.55 -3.45 -3.23
N ALA A 222 -6.48 -3.78 -3.95
CA ALA A 222 -5.82 -2.83 -4.83
C ALA A 222 -6.77 -2.24 -5.87
N GLY A 223 -6.64 -0.93 -6.13
CA GLY A 223 -7.49 -0.22 -7.07
C GLY A 223 -7.84 1.21 -6.66
N PRO A 224 -8.58 1.93 -7.52
CA PRO A 224 -8.98 3.30 -7.26
C PRO A 224 -10.16 3.36 -6.28
N TYR A 225 -10.09 4.31 -5.34
CA TYR A 225 -11.17 4.62 -4.40
C TYR A 225 -11.41 6.13 -4.37
N SER A 226 -12.64 6.50 -4.04
CA SER A 226 -13.01 7.87 -3.73
C SER A 226 -13.84 7.92 -2.46
N VAL A 227 -13.81 9.06 -1.79
CA VAL A 227 -14.69 9.34 -0.64
C VAL A 227 -15.31 10.71 -0.83
N THR A 228 -16.63 10.74 -0.79
CA THR A 228 -17.38 12.00 -0.67
C THR A 228 -17.57 12.29 0.81
N VAL A 229 -17.12 13.44 1.24
CA VAL A 229 -17.19 13.90 2.63
C VAL A 229 -18.18 15.04 2.70
N TYR A 230 -19.17 14.92 3.58
CA TYR A 230 -20.16 15.97 3.82
C TYR A 230 -19.92 16.60 5.20
N ASP A 231 -20.07 17.92 5.27
CA ASP A 231 -20.11 18.65 6.53
C ASP A 231 -21.54 18.81 7.07
N ASP A 232 -21.66 19.38 8.27
CA ASP A 232 -22.95 19.65 8.94
C ASP A 232 -23.82 20.69 8.20
N PHE A 233 -23.23 21.43 7.26
CA PHE A 233 -23.92 22.39 6.41
C PHE A 233 -24.37 21.79 5.08
N PHE A 234 -24.23 20.47 4.92
CA PHE A 234 -24.52 19.71 3.69
C PHE A 234 -23.66 20.11 2.49
N CYS A 235 -22.54 20.78 2.71
CA CYS A 235 -21.52 20.95 1.69
C CYS A 235 -20.73 19.66 1.54
N ASP A 236 -20.22 19.40 0.34
CA ASP A 236 -19.45 18.20 0.06
C ASP A 236 -18.14 18.47 -0.70
N THR A 237 -17.18 17.57 -0.48
CA THR A 237 -15.96 17.46 -1.28
C THR A 237 -15.69 15.99 -1.58
N THR A 238 -15.05 15.71 -2.72
CA THR A 238 -14.66 14.35 -3.09
C THR A 238 -13.14 14.25 -3.18
N LEU A 239 -12.59 13.29 -2.44
CA LEU A 239 -11.18 12.92 -2.46
C LEU A 239 -11.00 11.60 -3.20
N SER A 240 -9.88 11.44 -3.90
CA SER A 240 -9.54 10.21 -4.61
C SER A 240 -8.16 9.70 -4.22
N LEU A 241 -8.00 8.38 -4.21
CA LEU A 241 -6.76 7.69 -3.89
C LEU A 241 -6.69 6.35 -4.65
N THR A 242 -5.58 5.63 -4.53
CA THR A 242 -5.42 4.32 -5.16
C THR A 242 -4.64 3.41 -4.23
N ILE A 243 -5.27 2.34 -3.74
CA ILE A 243 -4.62 1.30 -2.94
C ILE A 243 -3.72 0.49 -3.87
N GLY A 244 -2.42 0.41 -3.56
CA GLY A 244 -1.46 -0.45 -4.26
C GLY A 244 -1.43 -1.88 -3.69
N GLU A 245 -0.67 -2.75 -4.35
CA GLU A 245 -0.28 -4.08 -3.88
C GLU A 245 1.11 -4.44 -4.46
N PRO A 246 1.87 -5.35 -3.82
CA PRO A 246 3.10 -5.87 -4.40
C PRO A 246 2.82 -6.81 -5.58
N ASP A 247 3.79 -6.97 -6.49
CA ASP A 247 3.71 -7.98 -7.54
C ASP A 247 3.57 -9.40 -6.94
N GLU A 248 2.85 -10.29 -7.62
CA GLU A 248 2.73 -11.70 -7.23
C GLU A 248 4.12 -12.36 -7.05
N ILE A 249 4.31 -13.10 -5.95
CA ILE A 249 5.52 -13.90 -5.78
C ILE A 249 5.55 -15.03 -6.80
N THR A 250 6.65 -15.12 -7.54
CA THR A 250 6.85 -16.10 -8.60
C THR A 250 8.17 -16.83 -8.41
N LEU A 251 8.16 -18.11 -8.77
CA LEU A 251 9.34 -18.97 -8.75
C LEU A 251 9.63 -19.44 -10.17
N ALA A 252 10.78 -19.03 -10.71
CA ALA A 252 11.24 -19.50 -12.01
C ALA A 252 11.73 -20.96 -11.92
N ALA A 253 12.10 -21.54 -13.07
CA ALA A 253 12.73 -22.86 -13.08
C ALA A 253 13.98 -22.87 -12.19
N LEU A 254 14.11 -23.89 -11.34
CA LEU A 254 15.25 -24.01 -10.43
C LEU A 254 16.54 -24.19 -11.22
N ASN A 255 17.59 -23.48 -10.81
CA ASN A 255 18.92 -23.69 -11.36
C ASN A 255 19.55 -24.91 -10.71
N SER A 256 19.87 -25.94 -11.49
CA SER A 256 20.44 -27.20 -11.00
C SER A 256 21.86 -27.42 -11.48
N THR A 257 22.73 -27.91 -10.61
CA THR A 257 23.98 -28.59 -10.99
C THR A 257 23.94 -30.05 -10.55
N ASN A 258 24.23 -30.95 -11.48
CA ASN A 258 24.29 -32.38 -11.21
C ASN A 258 25.42 -32.73 -10.24
N GLU A 259 25.24 -33.79 -9.45
CA GLU A 259 26.34 -34.34 -8.66
C GLU A 259 27.37 -35.00 -9.59
N THR A 260 28.64 -34.91 -9.23
CA THR A 260 29.74 -35.38 -10.11
C THR A 260 29.69 -36.89 -10.30
N CYS A 261 29.34 -37.62 -9.24
CA CYS A 261 29.22 -39.07 -9.23
C CYS A 261 28.03 -39.47 -8.35
N GLY A 262 27.33 -40.55 -8.69
CA GLY A 262 26.23 -41.07 -7.88
C GLY A 262 26.63 -41.25 -6.42
N GLY A 263 25.96 -40.55 -5.50
CA GLY A 263 26.24 -40.61 -4.06
C GLY A 263 27.36 -39.68 -3.58
N ALA A 264 27.89 -38.79 -4.43
CA ALA A 264 28.83 -37.76 -4.00
C ALA A 264 28.15 -36.64 -3.20
N ALA A 265 26.84 -36.44 -3.38
CA ALA A 265 26.04 -35.44 -2.68
C ALA A 265 26.55 -33.99 -2.84
N ASN A 266 27.16 -33.69 -3.99
CA ASN A 266 27.74 -32.39 -4.31
C ASN A 266 26.99 -31.67 -5.46
N GLY A 267 25.80 -32.13 -5.82
CA GLY A 267 24.91 -31.40 -6.71
C GLY A 267 24.25 -30.22 -5.99
N THR A 268 23.78 -29.22 -6.72
CA THR A 268 23.10 -28.05 -6.13
C THR A 268 21.76 -27.78 -6.81
N LEU A 269 20.82 -27.24 -6.05
CA LEU A 269 19.61 -26.60 -6.57
C LEU A 269 19.50 -25.21 -5.97
N THR A 270 19.18 -24.22 -6.80
CA THR A 270 19.00 -22.82 -6.38
C THR A 270 17.64 -22.32 -6.85
N ALA A 271 16.86 -21.78 -5.91
CA ALA A 271 15.59 -21.12 -6.19
C ALA A 271 15.82 -19.70 -6.73
N VAL A 272 15.08 -19.35 -7.78
CA VAL A 272 15.13 -18.02 -8.40
C VAL A 272 13.75 -17.39 -8.27
N VAL A 273 13.64 -16.43 -7.35
CA VAL A 273 12.38 -15.84 -6.91
C VAL A 273 12.29 -14.40 -7.41
N SER A 274 11.11 -13.97 -7.82
CA SER A 274 10.77 -12.58 -8.17
C SER A 274 9.40 -12.20 -7.63
N GLY A 275 9.12 -10.90 -7.50
CA GLY A 275 7.89 -10.39 -6.90
C GLY A 275 7.81 -10.58 -5.39
N GLY A 276 6.63 -10.39 -4.81
CA GLY A 276 6.39 -10.41 -3.37
C GLY A 276 7.22 -9.40 -2.58
N THR A 277 7.17 -9.52 -1.25
CA THR A 277 7.93 -8.64 -0.34
C THR A 277 9.10 -9.37 0.30
N ALA A 278 10.34 -8.93 0.06
CA ALA A 278 11.53 -9.48 0.70
C ALA A 278 11.63 -9.09 2.20
N PRO A 279 12.30 -9.89 3.06
CA PRO A 279 13.03 -11.13 2.77
C PRO A 279 12.11 -12.36 2.55
N TYR A 280 12.62 -13.37 1.83
CA TYR A 280 11.89 -14.62 1.57
C TYR A 280 12.24 -15.73 2.57
N ILE A 281 11.28 -16.60 2.84
CA ILE A 281 11.40 -17.81 3.64
C ILE A 281 11.32 -19.00 2.69
N TYR A 282 12.32 -19.87 2.72
CA TYR A 282 12.39 -21.08 1.91
C TYR A 282 12.05 -22.30 2.76
N ASP A 283 11.31 -23.24 2.19
CA ASP A 283 11.02 -24.54 2.78
C ASP A 283 11.29 -25.62 1.74
N TRP A 284 12.49 -26.21 1.81
CA TRP A 284 12.87 -27.31 0.93
C TRP A 284 12.35 -28.64 1.48
N SER A 285 12.07 -29.60 0.61
CA SER A 285 11.74 -30.99 0.99
C SER A 285 12.82 -31.69 1.86
N THR A 286 14.03 -31.12 1.93
CA THR A 286 15.12 -31.55 2.81
C THR A 286 15.05 -30.95 4.21
N GLY A 287 14.23 -29.93 4.43
CA GLY A 287 14.10 -29.13 5.66
C GLY A 287 15.01 -27.91 5.72
N ASP A 288 15.77 -27.62 4.66
CA ASP A 288 16.63 -26.43 4.58
C ASP A 288 15.80 -25.15 4.33
N ASP A 289 16.32 -24.01 4.82
CA ASP A 289 15.67 -22.69 4.76
C ASP A 289 16.45 -21.63 3.95
N THR A 290 17.45 -22.07 3.18
CA THR A 290 18.31 -21.22 2.36
C THR A 290 17.85 -21.13 0.90
N PRO A 291 18.25 -20.10 0.13
CA PRO A 291 17.91 -19.98 -1.29
C PRO A 291 18.44 -21.13 -2.18
N SER A 292 19.43 -21.89 -1.69
CA SER A 292 20.03 -23.02 -2.38
C SER A 292 20.30 -24.19 -1.43
N ILE A 293 20.22 -25.41 -1.94
CA ILE A 293 20.61 -26.65 -1.24
C ILE A 293 21.75 -27.37 -1.99
N THR A 294 22.56 -28.12 -1.25
CA THR A 294 23.60 -29.01 -1.80
C THR A 294 23.32 -30.44 -1.35
N THR A 295 23.11 -31.35 -2.28
CA THR A 295 22.65 -32.73 -2.00
C THR A 295 22.94 -33.68 -3.18
N GLY A 296 22.56 -34.95 -3.04
CA GLY A 296 22.75 -35.98 -4.06
C GLY A 296 21.64 -36.03 -5.11
N ALA A 297 21.78 -36.95 -6.06
CA ALA A 297 20.78 -37.14 -7.11
C ALA A 297 19.41 -37.48 -6.51
N GLY A 298 18.38 -36.80 -7.02
CA GLY A 298 17.04 -36.85 -6.45
C GLY A 298 16.13 -35.79 -7.05
N THR A 299 14.85 -35.84 -6.65
CA THR A 299 13.87 -34.80 -6.95
C THR A 299 13.55 -34.07 -5.65
N TYR A 300 13.60 -32.74 -5.69
CA TYR A 300 13.38 -31.89 -4.51
C TYR A 300 12.33 -30.85 -4.84
N THR A 301 11.50 -30.53 -3.86
CA THR A 301 10.53 -29.44 -3.93
C THR A 301 10.96 -28.30 -3.02
N VAL A 302 10.59 -27.08 -3.38
CA VAL A 302 10.73 -25.90 -2.53
C VAL A 302 9.43 -25.12 -2.54
N SER A 303 9.02 -24.65 -1.37
CA SER A 303 7.99 -23.64 -1.20
C SER A 303 8.66 -22.35 -0.73
N VAL A 304 8.32 -21.21 -1.34
CA VAL A 304 8.87 -19.91 -0.99
C VAL A 304 7.74 -18.98 -0.59
N THR A 305 7.81 -18.49 0.65
CA THR A 305 6.89 -17.48 1.21
C THR A 305 7.61 -16.15 1.34
N ASP A 306 6.89 -15.05 1.15
CA ASP A 306 7.43 -13.71 1.32
C ASP A 306 7.34 -13.22 2.78
N ALA A 307 7.87 -12.03 3.06
CA ALA A 307 7.90 -11.46 4.41
C ALA A 307 6.51 -11.16 4.99
N ASN A 308 5.52 -10.94 4.12
CA ASN A 308 4.15 -10.64 4.51
C ASN A 308 3.31 -11.91 4.72
N GLY A 309 3.88 -13.09 4.47
CA GLY A 309 3.19 -14.36 4.64
C GLY A 309 2.18 -14.65 3.53
N CYS A 310 2.40 -14.11 2.32
CA CYS A 310 1.53 -14.31 1.18
C CYS A 310 1.50 -15.77 0.70
N ALA A 311 0.56 -16.12 -0.19
CA ALA A 311 0.47 -17.45 -0.75
C ALA A 311 1.81 -17.86 -1.40
N PRO A 312 2.38 -19.03 -1.06
CA PRO A 312 3.75 -19.36 -1.45
C PRO A 312 3.86 -19.79 -2.91
N ALA A 313 4.94 -19.38 -3.57
CA ALA A 313 5.33 -19.94 -4.86
C ALA A 313 6.05 -21.27 -4.63
N SER A 314 5.65 -22.34 -5.34
CA SER A 314 6.23 -23.67 -5.17
C SER A 314 6.77 -24.22 -6.48
N GLY A 315 7.85 -24.98 -6.40
CA GLY A 315 8.52 -25.56 -7.56
C GLY A 315 9.21 -26.86 -7.23
N SER A 316 9.61 -27.58 -8.28
CA SER A 316 10.37 -28.83 -8.17
C SER A 316 11.54 -28.82 -9.13
N GLY A 317 12.65 -29.40 -8.71
CA GLY A 317 13.84 -29.60 -9.54
C GLY A 317 14.46 -30.96 -9.29
N THR A 318 15.29 -31.39 -10.23
CA THR A 318 16.01 -32.65 -10.11
C THR A 318 17.51 -32.40 -10.17
N ILE A 319 18.23 -33.17 -9.35
CA ILE A 319 19.67 -33.33 -9.46
C ILE A 319 19.87 -34.72 -10.04
N ALA A 320 20.62 -34.82 -11.14
CA ALA A 320 21.06 -36.10 -11.68
C ALA A 320 22.52 -36.36 -11.28
N ALA A 321 22.98 -37.60 -11.45
CA ALA A 321 24.39 -37.94 -11.36
C ALA A 321 25.03 -37.89 -12.74
N THR A 322 26.12 -37.14 -12.88
CA THR A 322 26.89 -37.08 -14.14
C THR A 322 27.66 -38.38 -14.39
N GLY A 323 28.18 -39.02 -13.33
CA GLY A 323 28.85 -40.32 -13.38
C GLY A 323 28.17 -41.37 -12.52
N GLN A 324 28.34 -42.65 -12.87
CA GLN A 324 27.91 -43.78 -12.04
C GLN A 324 29.11 -44.35 -11.25
N PRO A 325 28.94 -44.76 -9.98
CA PRO A 325 30.02 -45.32 -9.18
C PRO A 325 30.70 -46.50 -9.86
N ASN A 326 32.04 -46.49 -9.81
CA ASN A 326 32.84 -47.63 -10.23
C ASN A 326 32.58 -48.82 -9.29
N GLN A 327 32.60 -50.03 -9.82
CA GLN A 327 32.60 -51.25 -9.02
C GLN A 327 33.73 -52.16 -9.50
N ALA A 328 34.44 -52.77 -8.56
CA ALA A 328 35.41 -53.82 -8.81
C ALA A 328 34.94 -55.10 -8.13
N PHE A 329 35.22 -56.23 -8.76
CA PHE A 329 35.11 -57.55 -8.16
C PHE A 329 36.37 -58.31 -8.54
N ALA A 330 37.22 -58.63 -7.57
CA ALA A 330 38.48 -59.36 -7.76
C ALA A 330 38.24 -60.84 -8.08
N GLY A 331 37.03 -61.34 -7.85
CA GLY A 331 36.71 -62.77 -7.91
C GLY A 331 36.54 -63.34 -6.51
N ASP A 332 35.98 -64.54 -6.42
CA ASP A 332 35.86 -65.24 -5.15
C ASP A 332 37.24 -65.66 -4.62
N ASP A 333 37.37 -65.78 -3.30
CA ASP A 333 38.57 -66.31 -2.65
C ASP A 333 38.96 -67.69 -3.19
N VAL A 334 40.27 -67.91 -3.35
CA VAL A 334 40.82 -69.10 -4.01
C VAL A 334 41.70 -69.88 -3.06
N VAL A 335 41.62 -71.21 -3.09
CA VAL A 335 42.60 -72.11 -2.46
C VAL A 335 43.48 -72.71 -3.55
N ALA A 336 44.80 -72.56 -3.44
CA ALA A 336 45.74 -73.07 -4.43
C ALA A 336 46.88 -73.91 -3.82
N CYS A 337 47.15 -75.06 -4.45
CA CYS A 337 48.26 -75.95 -4.11
C CYS A 337 49.48 -75.72 -5.03
N GLN A 338 50.69 -76.16 -4.64
CA GLN A 338 51.93 -75.91 -5.41
C GLN A 338 51.87 -76.31 -6.90
N GLY A 339 51.10 -77.35 -7.26
CA GLY A 339 50.92 -77.78 -8.65
C GLY A 339 49.94 -76.93 -9.47
N GLN A 340 49.28 -75.95 -8.85
CA GLN A 340 48.30 -75.06 -9.48
C GLN A 340 48.85 -73.65 -9.72
N TYR A 341 50.15 -73.45 -9.53
CA TYR A 341 50.81 -72.19 -9.83
C TYR A 341 51.22 -72.13 -11.32
N PRO A 342 51.08 -70.98 -11.99
CA PRO A 342 50.53 -69.73 -11.47
C PRO A 342 48.99 -69.75 -11.36
N VAL A 343 48.44 -69.17 -10.30
CA VAL A 343 47.00 -69.15 -9.98
C VAL A 343 46.27 -68.22 -10.95
N PRO A 344 45.32 -68.69 -11.78
CA PRO A 344 44.55 -67.82 -12.65
C PRO A 344 43.53 -67.01 -11.84
N LEU A 345 43.51 -65.70 -12.06
CA LEU A 345 42.52 -64.78 -11.50
C LEU A 345 41.76 -64.08 -12.62
N SER A 346 40.48 -63.85 -12.39
CA SER A 346 39.60 -63.13 -13.32
C SER A 346 38.66 -62.23 -12.54
N GLY A 347 38.95 -60.93 -12.57
CA GLY A 347 38.07 -59.93 -12.00
C GLY A 347 37.08 -59.36 -13.02
N THR A 348 36.12 -58.60 -12.52
CA THR A 348 35.19 -57.81 -13.33
C THR A 348 35.12 -56.38 -12.80
N VAL A 349 34.78 -55.43 -13.68
CA VAL A 349 34.55 -54.04 -13.32
C VAL A 349 33.26 -53.52 -13.95
N VAL A 350 32.59 -52.59 -13.26
CA VAL A 350 31.40 -51.89 -13.75
C VAL A 350 31.67 -50.38 -13.73
N ASN A 351 31.17 -49.67 -14.73
CA ASN A 351 31.36 -48.22 -14.92
C ASN A 351 32.82 -47.76 -15.05
N ALA A 352 33.76 -48.68 -15.26
CA ALA A 352 35.17 -48.41 -15.53
C ALA A 352 35.60 -49.13 -16.81
N THR A 353 36.67 -48.64 -17.47
CA THR A 353 37.17 -49.22 -18.73
C THR A 353 38.22 -50.31 -18.51
N GLY A 354 38.72 -50.47 -17.27
CA GLY A 354 39.64 -51.54 -16.91
C GLY A 354 39.87 -51.63 -15.41
N GLY A 355 40.84 -52.45 -15.01
CA GLY A 355 41.29 -52.58 -13.63
C GLY A 355 42.77 -52.94 -13.56
N GLN A 356 43.38 -52.58 -12.45
CA GLN A 356 44.79 -52.82 -12.14
C GLN A 356 44.88 -53.66 -10.87
N TRP A 357 45.62 -54.76 -10.96
CA TRP A 357 45.96 -55.62 -9.83
C TRP A 357 47.14 -55.07 -9.04
N SER A 358 47.10 -55.22 -7.73
CA SER A 358 48.17 -54.86 -6.80
C SER A 358 48.16 -55.80 -5.59
N GLY A 359 49.19 -55.72 -4.75
CA GLY A 359 49.34 -56.61 -3.59
C GLY A 359 50.29 -57.76 -3.87
N GLY A 360 50.66 -58.45 -2.80
CA GLY A 360 51.68 -59.48 -2.80
C GLY A 360 53.07 -59.02 -3.30
N SER A 361 53.98 -59.98 -3.34
CA SER A 361 55.40 -59.88 -3.65
C SER A 361 55.83 -60.86 -4.75
N GLY A 362 54.92 -61.76 -5.14
CA GLY A 362 55.06 -62.69 -6.26
C GLY A 362 55.01 -62.03 -7.64
N THR A 363 55.11 -62.87 -8.67
CA THR A 363 55.16 -62.42 -10.06
C THR A 363 53.75 -62.44 -10.66
N VAL A 364 53.28 -61.29 -11.14
CA VAL A 364 52.06 -61.19 -11.95
C VAL A 364 52.42 -61.44 -13.42
N LEU A 365 51.73 -62.39 -14.06
CA LEU A 365 51.80 -62.68 -15.49
C LEU A 365 50.50 -62.23 -16.15
N GLY A 366 50.60 -61.55 -17.30
CA GLY A 366 49.44 -60.97 -18.00
C GLY A 366 49.16 -59.52 -17.58
N SER A 367 47.99 -59.00 -17.96
CA SER A 367 47.57 -57.61 -17.70
C SER A 367 46.04 -57.46 -17.82
N GLY A 368 45.48 -56.37 -17.30
CA GLY A 368 44.04 -56.11 -17.33
C GLY A 368 43.30 -56.90 -16.25
N LEU A 369 42.07 -57.35 -16.55
CA LEU A 369 41.19 -58.00 -15.57
C LEU A 369 41.49 -59.48 -15.33
N SER A 370 42.20 -60.13 -16.27
CA SER A 370 42.60 -61.52 -16.17
C SER A 370 44.12 -61.62 -16.08
N ILE A 371 44.62 -62.16 -14.98
CA ILE A 371 46.05 -62.35 -14.72
C ILE A 371 46.32 -63.77 -14.22
N GLN A 372 47.59 -64.18 -14.23
CA GLN A 372 48.04 -65.36 -13.50
C GLN A 372 49.05 -64.91 -12.45
N TYR A 373 48.87 -65.36 -11.20
CA TYR A 373 49.73 -64.97 -10.09
C TYR A 373 50.64 -66.12 -9.67
N GLN A 374 51.95 -65.89 -9.67
CA GLN A 374 52.94 -66.83 -9.17
C GLN A 374 53.39 -66.40 -7.77
N PRO A 375 52.96 -67.08 -6.69
CA PRO A 375 53.37 -66.73 -5.33
C PRO A 375 54.86 -66.94 -5.09
N THR A 376 55.45 -66.13 -4.22
CA THR A 376 56.81 -66.36 -3.71
C THR A 376 56.84 -67.50 -2.68
N PRO A 377 58.00 -68.12 -2.45
CA PRO A 377 58.16 -69.07 -1.35
C PRO A 377 57.80 -68.49 0.03
N ALA A 378 57.98 -67.17 0.23
CA ALA A 378 57.65 -66.49 1.47
C ALA A 378 56.13 -66.39 1.70
N GLU A 379 55.36 -66.14 0.64
CA GLU A 379 53.88 -66.10 0.69
C GLU A 379 53.29 -67.50 0.88
N VAL A 380 53.86 -68.51 0.22
CA VAL A 380 53.49 -69.91 0.48
C VAL A 380 53.78 -70.25 1.95
N LEU A 381 54.93 -69.86 2.49
CA LEU A 381 55.24 -70.08 3.90
C LEU A 381 54.25 -69.35 4.83
N ALA A 382 53.83 -68.13 4.47
CA ALA A 382 52.85 -67.34 5.21
C ALA A 382 51.42 -67.91 5.13
N GLY A 383 51.15 -68.86 4.23
CA GLY A 383 49.86 -69.56 4.11
C GLY A 383 48.83 -68.84 3.23
N GLY A 384 49.18 -67.70 2.62
CA GLY A 384 48.28 -66.98 1.72
C GLY A 384 48.79 -65.60 1.30
N VAL A 385 48.07 -64.98 0.37
CA VAL A 385 48.32 -63.63 -0.13
C VAL A 385 47.01 -62.95 -0.52
N ASP A 386 46.90 -61.66 -0.22
CA ASP A 386 45.80 -60.80 -0.69
C ASP A 386 46.21 -60.05 -1.94
N LEU A 387 45.35 -60.08 -2.96
CA LEU A 387 45.50 -59.27 -4.16
C LEU A 387 44.29 -58.35 -4.32
N VAL A 388 44.57 -57.09 -4.64
CA VAL A 388 43.55 -56.04 -4.76
C VAL A 388 43.40 -55.66 -6.23
N LEU A 389 42.19 -55.79 -6.76
CA LEU A 389 41.80 -55.25 -8.05
C LEU A 389 41.22 -53.85 -7.86
N THR A 390 41.83 -52.83 -8.47
CA THR A 390 41.34 -51.44 -8.44
C THR A 390 40.89 -51.01 -9.83
N THR A 391 39.69 -50.46 -9.97
CA THR A 391 39.17 -49.95 -11.25
C THR A 391 40.04 -48.83 -11.82
N THR A 392 40.17 -48.76 -13.14
CA THR A 392 40.91 -47.72 -13.86
C THR A 392 40.09 -47.16 -15.02
N GLY A 393 40.38 -45.93 -15.43
CA GLY A 393 39.88 -45.37 -16.70
C GLY A 393 38.47 -44.76 -16.67
N ASN A 394 37.89 -44.59 -15.48
CA ASN A 394 36.82 -43.61 -15.20
C ASN A 394 37.35 -42.62 -14.15
N THR A 395 37.53 -41.36 -14.53
CA THR A 395 37.99 -40.28 -13.63
C THR A 395 36.86 -39.39 -13.13
N THR A 396 35.63 -39.62 -13.59
CA THR A 396 34.43 -38.91 -13.14
C THR A 396 34.03 -39.35 -11.73
N CYS A 397 34.23 -40.63 -11.43
CA CYS A 397 33.98 -41.23 -10.12
C CYS A 397 35.30 -41.75 -9.49
N PRO A 398 35.43 -41.73 -8.15
CA PRO A 398 36.58 -42.35 -7.47
C PRO A 398 36.75 -43.81 -7.87
N PRO A 399 37.99 -44.33 -7.93
CA PRO A 399 38.22 -45.74 -8.23
C PRO A 399 37.65 -46.62 -7.10
N ALA A 400 37.05 -47.75 -7.48
CA ALA A 400 36.64 -48.79 -6.55
C ALA A 400 37.66 -49.92 -6.52
N SER A 401 37.74 -50.62 -5.40
CA SER A 401 38.66 -51.73 -5.21
C SER A 401 37.96 -52.90 -4.54
N ASP A 402 38.41 -54.11 -4.87
CA ASP A 402 37.99 -55.36 -4.22
C ASP A 402 39.20 -56.26 -4.01
N THR A 403 39.15 -57.12 -2.99
CA THR A 403 40.26 -57.97 -2.58
C THR A 403 39.89 -59.44 -2.75
N VAL A 404 40.77 -60.21 -3.39
CA VAL A 404 40.72 -61.67 -3.41
C VAL A 404 41.78 -62.22 -2.48
N HIS A 405 41.38 -63.11 -1.57
CA HIS A 405 42.30 -63.86 -0.75
C HIS A 405 42.68 -65.17 -1.45
N ILE A 406 43.98 -65.40 -1.64
CA ILE A 406 44.50 -66.69 -2.11
C ILE A 406 45.09 -67.43 -0.90
N ALA A 407 44.38 -68.44 -0.42
CA ALA A 407 44.91 -69.37 0.58
C ALA A 407 45.89 -70.33 -0.10
N LEU A 408 47.15 -70.31 0.34
CA LEU A 408 48.24 -71.12 -0.22
C LEU A 408 48.51 -72.29 0.70
N SER A 409 48.16 -73.49 0.25
CA SER A 409 48.38 -74.70 1.05
C SER A 409 49.87 -74.94 1.26
N ASN A 410 50.32 -74.83 2.51
CA ASN A 410 51.69 -75.05 2.96
C ASN A 410 51.85 -76.30 3.82
N SER A 411 50.81 -77.14 3.87
CA SER A 411 50.67 -78.33 4.72
C SER A 411 51.79 -79.38 4.58
N PHE A 412 52.67 -79.23 3.58
CA PHE A 412 53.77 -80.15 3.29
C PHE A 412 55.16 -79.48 3.23
N LEU A 413 55.28 -78.16 3.49
CA LEU A 413 56.54 -77.43 3.27
C LEU A 413 57.69 -77.84 4.23
N ASN A 414 57.37 -78.47 5.36
CA ASN A 414 58.32 -78.99 6.34
C ASN A 414 58.28 -80.53 6.46
N ALA A 415 57.78 -81.22 5.45
CA ALA A 415 57.81 -82.68 5.36
C ALA A 415 59.23 -83.19 5.08
N ALA A 416 60.13 -83.12 6.06
CA ALA A 416 61.43 -83.75 5.95
C ALA A 416 61.26 -85.28 6.00
N LEU A 417 61.38 -85.93 4.84
CA LEU A 417 61.58 -87.37 4.77
C LEU A 417 63.02 -87.65 5.19
N ASN A 418 63.20 -88.41 6.26
CA ASN A 418 64.51 -88.80 6.76
C ASN A 418 64.72 -90.30 6.47
N PRO A 419 65.14 -90.67 5.25
CA PRO A 419 65.31 -92.07 4.90
C PRO A 419 66.59 -92.65 5.50
N THR A 420 66.51 -93.87 5.99
CA THR A 420 67.67 -94.75 6.19
C THR A 420 67.70 -95.79 5.07
N ASN A 421 68.85 -95.92 4.40
CA ASN A 421 69.03 -96.91 3.35
C ASN A 421 68.95 -98.33 3.93
N ALA A 422 68.32 -99.26 3.19
CA ALA A 422 68.45 -100.68 3.45
C ALA A 422 69.93 -101.10 3.31
N LEU A 423 70.40 -101.96 4.22
CA LEU A 423 71.82 -102.33 4.28
C LEU A 423 72.26 -103.25 3.13
N CYS A 424 71.31 -103.97 2.51
CA CYS A 424 71.53 -104.90 1.40
C CYS A 424 70.33 -104.93 0.42
N ASN A 425 70.56 -105.40 -0.81
CA ASN A 425 69.52 -105.52 -1.84
C ASN A 425 68.53 -106.65 -1.48
N GLY A 426 67.25 -106.29 -1.24
CA GLY A 426 66.18 -107.22 -0.86
C GLY A 426 65.80 -107.23 0.63
N ASP A 427 66.48 -106.47 1.48
CA ASP A 427 66.14 -106.37 2.90
C ASP A 427 65.04 -105.32 3.17
N GLN A 428 64.17 -105.59 4.14
CA GLN A 428 63.07 -104.71 4.58
C GLN A 428 63.47 -103.76 5.72
N ASN A 429 64.76 -103.44 5.86
CA ASN A 429 65.31 -102.70 7.00
C ASN A 429 65.58 -101.20 6.73
N GLY A 430 65.29 -100.71 5.51
CA GLY A 430 65.24 -99.27 5.26
C GLY A 430 63.98 -98.66 5.88
N THR A 431 64.08 -97.47 6.46
CA THR A 431 62.91 -96.75 7.02
C THR A 431 62.81 -95.37 6.42
N ILE A 432 61.59 -94.92 6.11
CA ILE A 432 61.30 -93.53 5.78
C ILE A 432 60.54 -92.96 6.97
N ALA A 433 61.17 -92.08 7.74
CA ALA A 433 60.50 -91.39 8.84
C ALA A 433 59.91 -90.07 8.33
N PHE A 434 58.65 -89.83 8.67
CA PHE A 434 57.93 -88.57 8.46
C PHE A 434 57.32 -88.14 9.79
N ALA A 435 57.43 -86.85 10.12
CA ALA A 435 56.72 -86.26 11.27
C ALA A 435 55.41 -85.63 10.76
N PRO A 436 54.23 -86.19 11.09
CA PRO A 436 52.96 -85.58 10.68
C PRO A 436 52.77 -84.23 11.36
N LEU A 437 52.31 -83.25 10.58
CA LEU A 437 52.10 -81.88 11.04
C LEU A 437 50.72 -81.69 11.70
N SER A 438 49.83 -82.69 11.67
CA SER A 438 48.55 -82.72 12.40
C SER A 438 47.95 -84.13 12.50
N ASP A 439 47.25 -84.42 13.61
CA ASP A 439 46.52 -85.68 13.79
C ASP A 439 45.25 -85.72 12.92
N GLY A 440 44.96 -86.86 12.30
CA GLY A 440 43.70 -87.12 11.58
C GLY A 440 43.73 -87.01 10.05
N LEU A 441 44.90 -86.81 9.43
CA LEU A 441 45.06 -86.85 7.97
C LEU A 441 45.42 -88.27 7.47
N LEU A 442 44.85 -88.67 6.33
CA LEU A 442 45.22 -89.87 5.59
C LEU A 442 46.39 -89.53 4.64
N TYR A 443 47.49 -90.25 4.77
CA TYR A 443 48.68 -90.11 3.93
C TYR A 443 48.78 -91.32 3.00
N GLN A 444 49.07 -91.08 1.72
CA GLN A 444 49.29 -92.11 0.71
C GLN A 444 50.68 -91.89 0.10
N TRP A 445 51.43 -92.97 -0.10
CA TRP A 445 52.77 -92.95 -0.67
C TRP A 445 52.73 -93.87 -1.90
N ASP A 446 53.39 -93.47 -2.99
CA ASP A 446 53.59 -94.34 -4.14
C ASP A 446 55.10 -94.43 -4.41
N ASP A 447 55.60 -95.64 -4.69
CA ASP A 447 56.95 -95.78 -5.24
C ASP A 447 56.99 -95.35 -6.73
N PRO A 448 58.17 -95.19 -7.36
CA PRO A 448 58.28 -94.84 -8.78
C PRO A 448 57.63 -95.86 -9.74
N ALA A 449 57.23 -97.04 -9.26
CA ALA A 449 56.51 -98.07 -10.01
C ALA A 449 54.99 -98.06 -9.73
N GLY A 450 54.49 -97.12 -8.92
CA GLY A 450 53.07 -96.95 -8.60
C GLY A 450 52.51 -97.96 -7.61
N GLN A 451 53.36 -98.52 -6.74
CA GLN A 451 52.92 -99.36 -5.64
C GLN A 451 52.61 -98.49 -4.41
N GLN A 452 51.39 -98.67 -3.88
CA GLN A 452 50.85 -97.97 -2.71
C GLN A 452 51.32 -98.55 -1.37
#